data_AF-A0A8K0CM50-F1
#
_entry.id   AF-A0A8K0CM50-F1
#
_cell.length_a   1.000
_cell.length_b   1.000
_cell.length_c   1.000
_cell.angle_alpha   90.00
_cell.angle_beta   90.00
_cell.angle_gamma   90.00
#
_symmetry.space_group_name_H-M   'P 1'
#
loop_
_entity.id
_entity.type
_entity.pdbx_description
1 polymer ?
#
loop_
_entity_poly.entity_id
_entity_poly.type
_entity_poly.pdbx_seq_one_letter_code
_entity_poly.pdbx_strand_id
1 'polypeptide(L)'
;DAKIVIDVDGKSWHFSNETDNVFELQFEDSIGRKDAKSAQVCVEDVLSVDEGQMLSSDQKDALGKLLNNYEDVLGPIAETTPFAEHKIDTGDHTPVSSSPYPMPNHKKEILRKEIDEMLSSEVIEPCESPWASQ
;
A
#
# COMPACT_ATOMS: atom_id res chain seq x y z
N ASP A 1 -4.21 21.72 28.51
CA ASP A 1 -4.34 20.42 27.85
C ASP A 1 -5.68 20.31 27.14
N ALA A 2 -5.69 20.47 25.82
CA ALA A 2 -6.89 20.27 25.01
C ALA A 2 -7.04 18.76 24.73
N LYS A 3 -8.20 18.19 25.06
CA LYS A 3 -8.53 16.79 24.78
C LYS A 3 -9.55 16.75 23.65
N ILE A 4 -9.44 15.76 22.77
CA ILE A 4 -10.38 15.56 21.67
C ILE A 4 -11.45 14.56 22.14
N VAL A 5 -12.72 14.88 21.88
CA VAL A 5 -13.87 14.01 22.16
C VAL A 5 -14.46 13.59 20.82
N ILE A 6 -14.57 12.28 20.63
CA ILE A 6 -15.04 11.66 19.38
C ILE A 6 -16.36 10.94 19.67
N ASP A 7 -17.40 11.29 18.93
CA ASP A 7 -18.68 10.60 18.91
C ASP A 7 -18.79 9.81 17.60
N VAL A 8 -18.65 8.49 17.71
CA VAL A 8 -18.61 7.57 16.56
C VAL A 8 -20.00 7.35 15.99
N ASP A 9 -21.03 7.29 16.84
CA ASP A 9 -22.41 7.06 16.41
C ASP A 9 -22.98 8.32 15.75
N GLY A 10 -22.69 9.49 16.32
CA GLY A 10 -23.02 10.79 15.77
C GLY A 10 -22.11 11.27 14.65
N LYS A 11 -21.09 10.48 14.28
CA LYS A 11 -20.08 10.80 13.25
C LYS A 11 -19.51 12.22 13.40
N SER A 12 -19.12 12.60 14.61
CA SER A 12 -18.58 13.94 14.86
C SER A 12 -17.50 13.96 15.92
N TRP A 13 -16.71 15.04 15.94
CA TRP A 13 -15.71 15.27 16.97
C TRP A 13 -15.60 16.75 17.32
N HIS A 14 -15.15 17.04 18.54
CA HIS A 14 -14.92 18.41 19.02
C HIS A 14 -13.82 18.42 20.08
N PHE A 15 -13.33 19.61 20.41
CA PHE A 15 -12.39 19.76 21.53
C PHE A 15 -13.16 19.88 22.86
N SER A 16 -12.67 19.22 23.90
CA SER A 16 -13.32 19.17 25.22
C SER A 16 -13.48 20.55 25.88
N ASN A 17 -12.76 21.57 25.41
CA ASN A 17 -12.83 22.94 25.87
C ASN A 17 -13.69 23.85 24.98
N GLU A 18 -14.19 23.36 23.85
CA GLU A 18 -14.96 24.15 22.89
C GLU A 18 -16.03 23.26 22.22
N THR A 19 -17.22 23.24 22.84
CA THR A 19 -18.34 22.37 22.42
C THR A 19 -19.15 22.92 21.26
N ASP A 20 -18.98 24.21 20.92
CA ASP A 20 -19.72 24.87 19.84
C ASP A 20 -19.09 24.62 18.45
N ASN A 21 -17.83 24.19 18.42
CA ASN A 21 -17.10 23.84 17.20
C ASN A 21 -17.08 22.32 17.02
N VAL A 22 -18.21 21.78 16.56
CA VAL A 22 -18.35 20.35 16.24
C VAL A 22 -18.02 20.14 14.77
N PHE A 23 -17.07 19.25 14.51
CA PHE A 23 -16.61 18.90 13.18
C PHE A 23 -17.17 17.52 12.81
N GLU A 24 -17.66 17.39 11.58
CA GLU A 24 -18.13 16.11 11.06
C GLU A 24 -16.94 15.15 10.81
N LEU A 25 -17.09 13.90 11.25
CA LEU A 25 -16.18 12.83 10.91
C LEU A 25 -16.53 12.36 9.50
N GLN A 26 -15.69 12.74 8.54
CA GLN A 26 -15.78 12.19 7.20
C GLN A 26 -15.22 10.78 7.21
N PHE A 27 -16.12 9.80 7.27
CA PHE A 27 -15.80 8.43 6.97
C PHE A 27 -15.84 8.26 5.45
N GLU A 28 -14.80 7.65 4.91
CA GLU A 28 -14.85 7.17 3.53
C GLU A 28 -15.92 6.08 3.47
N ASP A 29 -16.89 6.22 2.56
CA ASP A 29 -17.86 5.16 2.32
C ASP A 29 -17.11 3.88 2.01
N SER A 30 -17.43 2.81 2.73
CA SER A 30 -16.88 1.46 2.52
C SER A 30 -17.30 0.85 1.17
N ILE A 31 -18.01 1.61 0.34
CA ILE A 31 -18.15 1.37 -1.09
C ILE A 31 -16.99 2.08 -1.80
N GLY A 32 -15.79 1.55 -1.60
CA GLY A 32 -14.60 1.91 -2.39
C GLY A 32 -13.64 2.91 -1.76
N ARG A 33 -12.74 2.41 -0.89
CA ARG A 33 -11.36 2.92 -0.69
C ARG A 33 -10.56 1.82 0.03
N LYS A 34 -9.47 1.22 -0.43
CA LYS A 34 -8.24 1.55 -1.20
C LYS A 34 -7.13 2.34 -0.50
N ASP A 35 -7.33 2.81 0.72
CA ASP A 35 -6.28 3.55 1.44
C ASP A 35 -6.06 3.01 2.86
N ALA A 36 -5.79 1.72 2.98
CA ALA A 36 -5.02 1.21 4.11
C ALA A 36 -3.60 1.01 3.61
N LYS A 37 -2.62 1.67 4.27
CA LYS A 37 -1.19 1.51 4.02
C LYS A 37 -0.89 0.03 3.75
N SER A 38 -0.29 -0.25 2.60
CA SER A 38 0.14 -1.58 2.19
C SER A 38 1.09 -2.15 3.22
N ALA A 39 0.53 -2.89 4.18
CA ALA A 39 1.27 -3.91 4.89
C ALA A 39 1.56 -4.99 3.84
N GLN A 40 2.82 -5.13 3.48
CA GLN A 40 3.29 -6.28 2.74
C GLN A 40 3.07 -7.49 3.65
N VAL A 41 1.97 -8.21 3.42
CA VAL A 41 1.72 -9.50 4.06
C VAL A 41 2.34 -10.53 3.13
N CYS A 42 3.55 -10.97 3.46
CA CYS A 42 4.04 -12.21 2.90
C CYS A 42 3.16 -13.32 3.49
N VAL A 43 2.14 -13.76 2.76
CA VAL A 43 1.47 -15.03 3.06
C VAL A 43 2.40 -16.15 2.60
N GLU A 44 3.52 -16.31 3.32
CA GLU A 44 4.04 -17.65 3.49
C GLU A 44 2.91 -18.40 4.22
N ASP A 45 2.53 -19.59 3.74
CA ASP A 45 1.40 -20.43 4.16
C ASP A 45 1.48 -20.93 5.63
N VAL A 46 2.19 -20.20 6.48
CA VAL A 46 2.46 -20.46 7.89
C VAL A 46 2.44 -19.13 8.60
N LEU A 47 1.38 -18.88 9.38
CA LEU A 47 1.33 -17.83 10.41
C LEU A 47 2.69 -17.81 11.12
N SER A 48 3.30 -16.63 11.26
CA SER A 48 4.58 -16.52 11.98
C SER A 48 4.45 -17.15 13.38
N VAL A 49 5.53 -17.65 13.98
CA VAL A 49 5.48 -18.44 15.23
C VAL A 49 4.79 -17.68 16.38
N ASP A 50 4.77 -16.35 16.31
CA ASP A 50 4.08 -15.46 17.26
C ASP A 50 2.61 -15.15 16.89
N GLU A 51 2.24 -15.34 15.64
CA GLU A 51 0.90 -15.08 15.12
C GLU A 51 -0.05 -16.25 15.45
N GLY A 52 -1.24 -15.92 15.94
CA GLY A 52 -2.27 -16.92 16.25
C GLY A 52 -2.02 -17.72 17.53
N GLN A 53 -1.10 -17.33 18.43
CA GLN A 53 -0.95 -17.98 19.74
C GLN A 53 -2.24 -17.97 20.58
N MET A 54 -3.09 -16.96 20.37
CA MET A 54 -4.39 -16.80 21.04
C MET A 54 -5.53 -17.59 20.36
N LEU A 55 -5.26 -18.24 19.22
CA LEU A 55 -6.25 -18.99 18.45
C LEU A 55 -6.26 -20.46 18.86
N SER A 56 -7.45 -21.03 19.03
CA SER A 56 -7.61 -22.48 19.16
C SER A 56 -7.21 -23.19 17.87
N SER A 57 -6.98 -24.51 17.94
CA SER A 57 -6.69 -25.32 16.75
C SER A 57 -7.74 -25.14 15.66
N ASP A 58 -9.02 -25.16 16.03
CA ASP A 58 -10.14 -25.02 15.09
C ASP A 58 -10.16 -23.63 14.43
N GLN A 59 -9.77 -22.59 15.16
CA GLN A 59 -9.68 -21.23 14.62
C GLN A 59 -8.50 -21.05 13.68
N LYS A 60 -7.36 -21.70 13.97
CA LYS A 60 -6.21 -21.73 13.06
C LYS A 60 -6.55 -22.43 11.75
N ASP A 61 -7.26 -23.56 11.83
CA ASP A 61 -7.71 -24.28 10.64
C ASP A 61 -8.73 -23.46 9.83
N ALA A 62 -9.64 -22.76 10.49
CA ALA A 62 -10.58 -21.87 9.82
C ALA A 62 -9.87 -20.69 9.15
N LEU A 63 -8.85 -20.12 9.80
CA LEU A 63 -8.04 -19.04 9.25
C LEU A 63 -7.19 -19.50 8.06
N GLY A 64 -6.55 -20.67 8.14
CA GLY A 64 -5.80 -21.24 7.02
C GLY A 64 -6.70 -21.49 5.80
N LYS A 65 -7.92 -22.00 6.00
CA LYS A 65 -8.92 -22.12 4.91
C LYS A 65 -9.30 -20.76 4.33
N LEU A 66 -9.42 -19.73 5.17
CA LEU A 66 -9.74 -18.38 4.72
C LEU A 66 -8.60 -17.80 3.87
N LEU A 67 -7.36 -17.89 4.34
CA LEU A 67 -6.19 -17.41 3.61
C LEU A 67 -6.07 -18.09 2.24
N ASN A 68 -6.25 -19.41 2.19
CA ASN A 68 -6.26 -20.17 0.93
C ASN A 68 -7.43 -19.80 0.01
N ASN A 69 -8.61 -19.50 0.55
CA ASN A 69 -9.76 -19.11 -0.26
C ASN A 69 -9.64 -17.71 -0.87
N TYR A 70 -8.82 -16.84 -0.28
CA TYR A 70 -8.60 -15.46 -0.71
C TYR A 70 -7.14 -15.22 -1.11
N GLU A 71 -6.44 -16.27 -1.58
CA GLU A 71 -5.06 -16.18 -2.07
C GLU A 71 -4.93 -15.18 -3.22
N ASP A 72 -5.99 -15.00 -4.01
CA ASP A 72 -6.07 -14.02 -5.09
C ASP A 72 -6.03 -12.56 -4.61
N VAL A 73 -6.58 -12.28 -3.42
CA VAL A 73 -6.62 -10.92 -2.84
C VAL A 73 -5.46 -10.69 -1.86
N LEU A 74 -5.06 -11.73 -1.14
CA LEU A 74 -4.05 -11.68 -0.07
C LEU A 74 -2.66 -12.16 -0.54
N GLY A 75 -2.56 -12.60 -1.79
CA GLY A 75 -1.32 -13.09 -2.38
C GLY A 75 -0.25 -12.01 -2.52
N PRO A 76 1.01 -12.41 -2.67
CA PRO A 76 2.16 -11.50 -2.70
C PRO A 76 2.20 -10.60 -3.95
N ILE A 77 1.46 -10.93 -5.01
CA ILE A 77 1.49 -10.21 -6.29
C ILE A 77 0.13 -9.54 -6.47
N ALA A 78 0.12 -8.21 -6.34
CA ALA A 78 -1.03 -7.40 -6.73
C ALA A 78 -1.02 -7.24 -8.26
N GLU A 79 -1.97 -7.87 -8.94
CA GLU A 79 -2.18 -7.63 -10.37
C GLU A 79 -2.54 -6.16 -10.63
N THR A 80 -2.19 -5.67 -11.82
CA THR A 80 -2.60 -4.32 -12.24
C THR A 80 -4.11 -4.27 -12.44
N THR A 81 -4.72 -3.13 -12.11
CA THR A 81 -6.17 -2.96 -12.27
C THR A 81 -6.51 -2.63 -13.73
N PRO A 82 -7.32 -3.42 -14.43
CA PRO A 82 -7.75 -3.11 -15.81
C PRO A 82 -8.77 -1.96 -15.87
N PHE A 83 -9.27 -1.50 -14.71
CA PHE A 83 -10.39 -0.56 -14.66
C PHE A 83 -10.03 0.91 -14.92
N ALA A 84 -8.77 1.30 -14.71
CA ALA A 84 -8.36 2.69 -14.86
C ALA A 84 -6.86 2.81 -15.12
N GLU A 85 -6.50 3.66 -16.08
CA GLU A 85 -5.13 4.12 -16.32
C GLU A 85 -4.98 5.54 -15.77
N HIS A 86 -3.91 5.78 -15.01
CA HIS A 86 -3.65 7.10 -14.45
C HIS A 86 -2.79 7.94 -15.41
N LYS A 87 -3.38 8.99 -15.98
CA LYS A 87 -2.64 9.99 -16.77
C LYS A 87 -2.11 11.09 -15.84
N ILE A 88 -0.80 11.29 -15.86
CA ILE A 88 -0.16 12.43 -15.20
C ILE A 88 -0.22 13.64 -16.15
N ASP A 89 -0.87 14.72 -15.71
CA ASP A 89 -0.90 15.98 -16.47
C ASP A 89 0.30 16.85 -16.10
N THR A 90 1.26 16.95 -17.01
CA THR A 90 2.46 17.78 -16.85
C THR A 90 2.27 19.22 -17.33
N GLY A 91 1.08 19.60 -17.83
CA GLY A 91 0.83 20.93 -18.40
C GLY A 91 1.85 21.30 -19.50
N ASP A 92 2.35 22.53 -19.46
CA ASP A 92 3.32 23.07 -20.43
C ASP A 92 4.79 22.81 -20.06
N HIS A 93 5.06 21.93 -19.08
CA HIS A 93 6.43 21.66 -18.64
C HIS A 93 7.21 20.84 -19.67
N THR A 94 8.39 21.32 -20.05
CA THR A 94 9.31 20.62 -20.95
C THR A 94 10.02 19.45 -20.25
N PRO A 95 10.39 18.38 -20.98
CA PRO A 95 11.12 17.26 -20.41
C PRO A 95 12.41 17.65 -19.70
N VAL A 96 12.63 17.04 -18.53
CA VAL A 96 13.86 17.17 -17.75
C VAL A 96 14.58 15.82 -17.72
N SER A 97 15.86 15.82 -18.13
CA SER A 97 16.71 14.64 -18.13
C SER A 97 17.97 14.89 -17.32
N SER A 98 18.11 14.15 -16.22
CA SER A 98 19.28 14.18 -15.33
C SER A 98 20.10 12.89 -15.50
N SER A 99 21.43 13.02 -15.51
CA SER A 99 22.31 11.85 -15.57
C SER A 99 22.26 11.08 -14.24
N PRO A 100 22.19 9.74 -14.26
CA PRO A 100 22.29 8.93 -13.04
C PRO A 100 23.61 9.17 -12.30
N TYR A 101 23.57 9.11 -10.97
CA TYR A 101 24.77 9.24 -10.14
C TYR A 101 25.63 7.98 -10.19
N PRO A 102 26.97 8.09 -10.23
CA PRO A 102 27.85 6.92 -10.21
C PRO A 102 27.66 6.06 -8.95
N MET A 103 27.30 4.80 -9.16
CA MET A 103 27.09 3.85 -8.06
C MET A 103 28.32 2.96 -7.81
N PRO A 104 28.69 2.70 -6.53
CA PRO A 104 29.72 1.70 -6.20
C PRO A 104 29.36 0.30 -6.70
N ASN A 105 30.37 -0.48 -7.12
CA ASN A 105 30.14 -1.79 -7.76
C ASN A 105 29.37 -2.79 -6.89
N HIS A 106 29.59 -2.81 -5.57
CA HIS A 106 28.87 -3.71 -4.66
C HIS A 106 27.37 -3.45 -4.60
N LYS A 107 26.92 -2.21 -4.85
CA LYS A 107 25.49 -1.88 -4.90
C LYS A 107 24.86 -2.17 -6.26
N LYS A 108 25.64 -2.18 -7.34
CA LYS A 108 25.15 -2.48 -8.69
C LYS A 108 24.61 -3.90 -8.81
N GLU A 109 25.18 -4.85 -8.10
CA GLU A 109 24.72 -6.24 -8.11
C GLU A 109 23.34 -6.37 -7.45
N ILE A 110 23.15 -5.73 -6.31
CA ILE A 110 21.85 -5.66 -5.62
C ILE A 110 20.82 -4.96 -6.51
N LEU A 111 21.18 -3.82 -7.10
CA LEU A 111 20.30 -3.08 -8.00
C LEU A 111 19.88 -3.91 -9.22
N ARG A 112 20.81 -4.66 -9.82
CA ARG A 112 20.49 -5.54 -10.96
C ARG A 112 19.50 -6.62 -10.58
N LYS A 113 19.71 -7.26 -9.43
CA LYS A 113 18.80 -8.27 -8.92
C LYS A 113 17.38 -7.71 -8.75
N GLU A 114 17.25 -6.53 -8.14
CA GLU A 114 15.95 -5.86 -7.98
C GLU A 114 15.31 -5.52 -9.33
N ILE A 115 16.08 -4.98 -10.28
CA ILE A 115 15.59 -4.68 -11.63
C ILE A 115 15.08 -5.95 -12.32
N ASP A 116 15.81 -7.05 -12.23
CA ASP A 116 15.41 -8.33 -12.82
C ASP A 116 14.11 -8.86 -12.18
N GLU A 117 13.96 -8.73 -10.86
CA GLU A 117 12.73 -9.08 -10.14
C GLU A 117 11.54 -8.21 -10.57
N MET A 118 11.73 -6.89 -10.67
CA MET A 118 10.69 -5.95 -11.12
C MET A 118 10.30 -6.14 -12.60
N LEU A 119 11.25 -6.49 -13.47
CA LEU A 119 10.98 -6.85 -14.86
C LEU A 119 10.19 -8.16 -14.95
N SER A 120 10.54 -9.16 -14.13
CA SER A 120 9.85 -10.46 -14.12
C SER A 120 8.41 -10.38 -13.60
N SER A 121 8.12 -9.38 -12.77
CA SER A 121 6.79 -9.09 -12.22
C SER A 121 6.00 -8.08 -13.04
N GLU A 122 6.51 -7.67 -14.21
CA GLU A 122 5.87 -6.71 -15.12
C GLU A 122 5.56 -5.33 -14.50
N VAL A 123 6.27 -4.98 -13.41
CA VAL A 123 6.13 -3.68 -12.73
C VAL A 123 6.84 -2.56 -13.49
N ILE A 124 7.93 -2.88 -14.20
CA ILE A 124 8.71 -1.96 -15.03
C ILE A 124 8.94 -2.54 -16.42
N GLU A 125 9.20 -1.66 -17.39
CA GLU A 125 9.57 -2.03 -18.75
C GLU A 125 10.69 -1.11 -19.31
N PRO A 126 11.50 -1.58 -20.27
CA PRO A 126 12.44 -0.71 -20.99
C PRO A 126 11.69 0.37 -21.78
N CYS A 127 12.12 1.63 -21.65
CA CYS A 127 11.55 2.73 -22.41
C CYS A 127 12.62 3.70 -22.93
N GLU A 128 12.32 4.39 -24.02
CA GLU A 128 13.09 5.52 -24.54
C GLU A 128 12.32 6.82 -24.28
N SER A 129 12.65 7.51 -23.19
CA SER A 129 11.94 8.72 -22.75
C SER A 129 12.85 9.95 -22.76
N PRO A 130 12.34 11.15 -23.12
CA PRO A 130 13.08 12.40 -22.94
C PRO A 130 13.14 12.83 -21.46
N TRP A 131 12.41 12.15 -20.57
CA TRP A 131 12.44 12.35 -19.13
C TRP A 131 13.38 11.35 -18.47
N ALA A 132 14.27 11.84 -17.60
CA ALA A 132 15.11 10.99 -16.76
C ALA A 132 15.36 11.66 -15.41
N SER A 133 15.12 10.92 -14.33
CA SER A 133 15.49 11.32 -12.97
C SER A 133 16.74 10.57 -12.53
N GLN A 134 17.46 11.18 -11.58
CA GLN A 134 18.53 10.55 -10.82
C GLN A 134 17.96 9.68 -9.69
#